data_AF-A0A5R9GHU5-F1
#
_entry.id   AF-A0A5R9GHU5-F1
#
_cell.length_a   1.000
_cell.length_b   1.000
_cell.length_c   1.000
_cell.angle_alpha   90.00
_cell.angle_beta   90.00
_cell.angle_gamma   90.00
#
_symmetry.space_group_name_H-M   'P 1'
#
loop_
_entity.id
_entity.type
_entity.pdbx_description
1 polymer ?
#
loop_
_entity_poly.entity_id
_entity_poly.type
_entity_poly.pdbx_seq_one_letter_code
_entity_poly.pdbx_strand_id
1 'polypeptide(L)'
;MSIAHRLQPASRLPAEAAFEELPLGSILPSGWLKDQLVIQSKGFTGRLPRYWDHLGPDSGWLGGPGEKWERGPYYIDGLLPLAYLLQDEALLAEARPWIEWTLSSQQPDGQFGPADEDDWWPRMVMVKALIQYAEATEDERVVPFLLNFFRYKAAHIEERPLRDWGKARGGEAILSLQWLYRRTGEDFLLELASTIHAQTEDWTGLFSDFPYWRYQTKFDHRIHVVNVAMGLKEPALYSLLSNREEHREASRKGIEALMRYHGQLHGMFSGDEWLAGTHPSQGVELCAVVEYMYTLEHLVRIFGDGWYGDILERVAYNALPATISADWTSHQYVQQVNQIKCTKEHRNWTENRDDANMFGLEPNFGCCTANMHQGWPKFAARLWLGTPDEGVALVAYAPCTVKTEVAGGVDATFEVRTEYPFRDAVEIEVRPSRACRFPLKLRMPAWCSRPQVRVNGAAVALDIVSGFATIERQWAPGDRVTVSLPMEVTLEKRANGAVGVTRGPLVYALPLPERWSRRSGNLPFADWEIVPASGAAWNFGLAVDGKSGVFSVEEAEVREQPYSAEQAPVRLKARAKRVAQWREEMNSAGELPLSPVVSAEAEEEIVLVPYASAKLRIAEFPVTKE
;
A
#
# COMPACT_ATOMS: atom_id res chain seq x y z
N MET A 1 -19.72 -4.62 22.34
CA MET A 1 -21.12 -4.90 21.98
C MET A 1 -21.12 -5.36 20.53
N SER A 2 -21.62 -6.56 20.26
CA SER A 2 -21.62 -7.17 18.93
C SER A 2 -23.02 -7.01 18.35
N ILE A 3 -23.18 -6.21 17.32
CA ILE A 3 -24.44 -6.04 16.61
C ILE A 3 -24.15 -6.24 15.12
N ALA A 4 -24.90 -7.20 14.58
CA ALA A 4 -25.07 -7.64 13.20
C ALA A 4 -24.89 -6.55 12.12
N HIS A 5 -23.99 -6.81 11.16
CA HIS A 5 -23.77 -5.97 9.98
C HIS A 5 -24.56 -6.53 8.79
N ARG A 6 -25.72 -5.91 8.49
CA ARG A 6 -26.43 -6.20 7.25
C ARG A 6 -25.54 -5.84 6.06
N LEU A 7 -25.27 -6.83 5.20
CA LEU A 7 -24.80 -6.59 3.83
C LEU A 7 -25.69 -5.53 3.17
N GLN A 8 -25.04 -4.52 2.56
CA GLN A 8 -25.71 -3.36 1.96
C GLN A 8 -26.68 -3.83 0.86
N PRO A 9 -27.81 -3.13 0.63
CA PRO A 9 -28.74 -3.51 -0.45
C PRO A 9 -28.01 -3.55 -1.80
N ALA A 10 -28.41 -4.50 -2.66
CA ALA A 10 -27.84 -4.69 -3.99
C ALA A 10 -27.76 -3.37 -4.77
N SER A 11 -26.56 -3.04 -5.25
CA SER A 11 -26.28 -1.78 -5.94
C SER A 11 -27.03 -1.71 -7.28
N ARG A 12 -27.63 -0.56 -7.59
CA ARG A 12 -28.21 -0.27 -8.91
C ARG A 12 -27.17 0.21 -9.95
N LEU A 13 -25.87 0.11 -9.62
CA LEU A 13 -24.81 0.42 -10.59
C LEU A 13 -24.93 -0.53 -11.81
N PRO A 14 -24.69 -0.04 -13.04
CA PRO A 14 -24.75 -0.89 -14.24
C PRO A 14 -23.83 -2.11 -14.23
N ALA A 15 -22.73 -2.07 -13.48
CA ALA A 15 -21.89 -3.22 -13.20
C ALA A 15 -21.56 -3.32 -11.70
N GLU A 16 -21.44 -4.55 -11.23
CA GLU A 16 -21.08 -4.86 -9.83
C GLU A 16 -19.58 -5.10 -9.69
N ALA A 17 -19.05 -4.78 -8.50
CA ALA A 17 -17.70 -5.17 -8.12
C ALA A 17 -17.68 -6.68 -7.80
N ALA A 18 -16.56 -7.35 -8.06
CA ALA A 18 -16.42 -8.77 -7.76
C ALA A 18 -16.52 -9.09 -6.26
N PHE A 19 -16.09 -8.14 -5.42
CA PHE A 19 -16.11 -8.24 -3.96
C PHE A 19 -16.62 -6.95 -3.30
N GLU A 20 -17.02 -7.08 -2.04
CA GLU A 20 -17.55 -6.00 -1.21
C GLU A 20 -16.61 -5.70 -0.03
N GLU A 21 -16.49 -4.43 0.35
CA GLU A 21 -15.70 -4.06 1.52
C GLU A 21 -16.43 -4.50 2.80
N LEU A 22 -15.67 -5.03 3.76
CA LEU A 22 -16.16 -5.21 5.12
C LEU A 22 -16.03 -3.88 5.89
N PRO A 23 -16.98 -3.53 6.77
CA PRO A 23 -16.89 -2.32 7.58
C PRO A 23 -15.60 -2.26 8.40
N LEU A 24 -15.04 -1.05 8.58
CA LEU A 24 -13.85 -0.83 9.41
C LEU A 24 -14.09 -1.37 10.82
N GLY A 25 -13.17 -2.19 11.32
CA GLY A 25 -13.30 -2.89 12.60
C GLY A 25 -13.80 -4.35 12.49
N SER A 26 -14.29 -4.75 11.31
CA SER A 26 -14.61 -6.17 11.02
C SER A 26 -13.37 -7.06 11.01
N ILE A 27 -12.22 -6.51 10.61
CA ILE A 27 -10.93 -7.22 10.56
C ILE A 27 -10.01 -6.60 11.60
N LEU A 28 -9.63 -7.38 12.61
CA LEU A 28 -8.70 -6.95 13.66
C LEU A 28 -7.36 -7.65 13.45
N PRO A 29 -6.24 -6.92 13.27
CA PRO A 29 -4.94 -7.53 13.08
C PRO A 29 -4.49 -8.28 14.34
N SER A 30 -3.71 -9.33 14.15
CA SER A 30 -3.04 -10.09 15.21
C SER A 30 -1.57 -10.33 14.84
N GLY A 31 -0.82 -11.02 15.69
CA GLY A 31 0.59 -11.36 15.44
C GLY A 31 1.45 -10.15 15.01
N TRP A 32 2.40 -10.40 14.11
CA TRP A 32 3.35 -9.38 13.65
C TRP A 32 2.66 -8.15 13.03
N LEU A 33 1.50 -8.30 12.37
CA LEU A 33 0.81 -7.16 11.76
C LEU A 33 0.27 -6.22 12.82
N LYS A 34 -0.35 -6.77 13.89
CA LYS A 34 -0.77 -5.96 15.03
C LYS A 34 0.40 -5.24 15.68
N ASP A 35 1.53 -5.93 15.83
CA ASP A 35 2.75 -5.36 16.39
C ASP A 35 3.23 -4.15 15.56
N GLN A 36 3.18 -4.24 14.22
CA GLN A 36 3.49 -3.09 13.35
C GLN A 36 2.55 -1.91 13.53
N LEU A 37 1.23 -2.15 13.67
CA LEU A 37 0.28 -1.07 13.96
C LEU A 37 0.55 -0.44 15.34
N VAL A 38 0.90 -1.24 16.35
CA VAL A 38 1.25 -0.75 17.70
C VAL A 38 2.55 0.06 17.68
N ILE A 39 3.56 -0.36 16.91
CA ILE A 39 4.79 0.44 16.73
C ILE A 39 4.46 1.75 16.02
N GLN A 40 3.65 1.70 14.96
CA GLN A 40 3.19 2.88 14.23
C GLN A 40 2.43 3.87 15.13
N SER A 41 1.57 3.38 16.03
CA SER A 41 0.82 4.24 16.95
C SER A 41 1.74 4.91 17.98
N LYS A 42 2.74 4.19 18.47
CA LYS A 42 3.78 4.74 19.35
C LYS A 42 4.76 5.66 18.62
N GLY A 43 4.82 5.61 17.29
CA GLY A 43 5.71 6.41 16.43
C GLY A 43 5.11 7.76 16.02
N PHE A 44 5.23 8.12 14.75
CA PHE A 44 4.66 9.33 14.16
C PHE A 44 3.14 9.37 14.33
N THR A 45 2.41 8.31 13.96
CA THR A 45 0.95 8.39 13.80
C THR A 45 0.22 8.79 15.08
N GLY A 46 0.59 8.29 16.26
CA GLY A 46 -0.09 8.68 17.50
C GLY A 46 0.46 9.95 18.17
N ARG A 47 1.52 10.56 17.63
CA ARG A 47 2.23 11.67 18.29
C ARG A 47 2.44 12.91 17.43
N LEU A 48 2.32 12.80 16.10
CA LEU A 48 2.68 13.84 15.14
C LEU A 48 2.06 15.23 15.42
N PRO A 49 0.77 15.37 15.82
CA PRO A 49 0.17 16.67 16.16
C PRO A 49 0.92 17.48 17.22
N ARG A 50 1.70 16.82 18.07
CA ARG A 50 2.50 17.46 19.14
C ARG A 50 3.86 17.97 18.66
N TYR A 51 4.29 17.59 17.47
CA TYR A 51 5.64 17.82 16.96
C TYR A 51 5.68 18.45 15.57
N TRP A 52 4.53 18.57 14.89
CA TRP A 52 4.44 19.14 13.56
C TRP A 52 3.28 20.13 13.51
N ASP A 53 3.60 21.42 13.45
CA ASP A 53 2.66 22.54 13.64
C ASP A 53 1.46 22.50 12.68
N HIS A 54 1.63 21.90 11.51
CA HIS A 54 0.56 21.72 10.51
C HIS A 54 -0.61 20.86 10.99
N LEU A 55 -0.36 19.99 11.97
CA LEU A 55 -1.37 19.15 12.60
C LEU A 55 -1.66 19.54 14.06
N GLY A 56 -1.05 20.62 14.53
CA GLY A 56 -1.28 21.15 15.86
C GLY A 56 -2.61 21.90 15.99
N PRO A 57 -2.84 22.57 17.14
CA PRO A 57 -4.08 23.33 17.40
C PRO A 57 -4.40 24.41 16.36
N ASP A 58 -3.38 24.92 15.66
CA ASP A 58 -3.55 25.93 14.62
C ASP A 58 -3.98 25.35 13.27
N SER A 59 -4.12 24.02 13.12
CA SER A 59 -4.60 23.43 11.88
C SER A 59 -5.97 23.99 11.47
N GLY A 60 -6.12 24.36 10.20
CA GLY A 60 -7.38 24.83 9.64
C GLY A 60 -8.48 23.79 9.72
N TRP A 61 -8.13 22.51 9.68
CA TRP A 61 -9.03 21.36 9.88
C TRP A 61 -9.40 21.08 11.34
N LEU A 62 -8.98 21.96 12.24
CA LEU A 62 -9.41 22.08 13.63
C LEU A 62 -9.92 23.50 13.95
N GLY A 63 -10.12 24.35 12.92
CA GLY A 63 -10.61 25.72 13.06
C GLY A 63 -9.54 26.77 13.33
N GLY A 64 -8.27 26.39 13.29
CA GLY A 64 -7.13 27.29 13.44
C GLY A 64 -6.77 28.08 12.17
N PRO A 65 -5.82 29.02 12.27
CA PRO A 65 -5.42 29.89 11.16
C PRO A 65 -4.34 29.28 10.24
N GLY A 66 -3.80 28.11 10.55
CA GLY A 66 -2.67 27.47 9.91
C GLY A 66 -3.01 26.73 8.61
N GLU A 67 -2.49 25.51 8.45
CA GLU A 67 -2.65 24.76 7.20
C GLU A 67 -4.09 24.30 6.96
N LYS A 68 -4.60 24.52 5.74
CA LYS A 68 -6.02 24.34 5.37
C LYS A 68 -6.24 23.39 4.21
N TRP A 69 -5.17 22.93 3.57
CA TRP A 69 -5.24 22.16 2.35
C TRP A 69 -5.30 20.67 2.70
N GLU A 70 -4.28 19.86 2.42
CA GLU A 70 -4.40 18.40 2.46
C GLU A 70 -3.77 17.70 3.69
N ARG A 71 -2.95 18.39 4.50
CA ARG A 71 -2.16 17.70 5.55
C ARG A 71 -3.04 17.12 6.66
N GLY A 72 -3.98 17.91 7.18
CA GLY A 72 -4.98 17.45 8.15
C GLY A 72 -5.82 16.26 7.65
N PRO A 73 -6.47 16.36 6.48
CA PRO A 73 -7.24 15.28 5.86
C PRO A 73 -6.44 14.00 5.66
N TYR A 74 -5.21 14.07 5.15
CA TYR A 74 -4.37 12.89 4.98
C TYR A 74 -4.01 12.23 6.30
N TYR A 75 -3.65 13.03 7.31
CA TYR A 75 -3.31 12.50 8.62
C TYR A 75 -4.48 11.72 9.24
N ILE A 76 -5.69 12.27 9.21
CA ILE A 76 -6.87 11.59 9.76
C ILE A 76 -7.27 10.35 8.94
N ASP A 77 -7.07 10.37 7.62
CA ASP A 77 -7.33 9.23 6.72
C ASP A 77 -6.47 7.99 7.06
N GLY A 78 -5.36 8.17 7.81
CA GLY A 78 -4.54 7.09 8.37
C GLY A 78 -4.67 6.88 9.89
N LEU A 79 -4.77 7.94 10.70
CA LEU A 79 -4.93 7.83 12.16
C LEU A 79 -6.25 7.13 12.53
N LEU A 80 -7.34 7.49 11.86
CA LEU A 80 -8.66 6.97 12.18
C LEU A 80 -8.74 5.44 12.04
N PRO A 81 -8.41 4.82 10.90
CA PRO A 81 -8.41 3.37 10.80
C PRO A 81 -7.45 2.72 11.79
N LEU A 82 -6.27 3.31 12.05
CA LEU A 82 -5.34 2.79 13.06
C LEU A 82 -5.99 2.70 14.45
N ALA A 83 -6.69 3.76 14.87
CA ALA A 83 -7.35 3.84 16.17
C ALA A 83 -8.41 2.74 16.35
N TYR A 84 -9.26 2.53 15.35
CA TYR A 84 -10.33 1.52 15.40
C TYR A 84 -9.80 0.09 15.29
N LEU A 85 -8.78 -0.16 14.46
CA LEU A 85 -8.17 -1.48 14.32
C LEU A 85 -7.43 -1.94 15.59
N LEU A 86 -6.79 -1.01 16.29
CA LEU A 86 -6.15 -1.28 17.58
C LEU A 86 -7.13 -1.26 18.75
N GLN A 87 -8.32 -0.68 18.56
CA GLN A 87 -9.28 -0.39 19.62
C GLN A 87 -8.64 0.43 20.76
N ASP A 88 -7.83 1.41 20.38
CA ASP A 88 -7.02 2.22 21.29
C ASP A 88 -7.77 3.51 21.67
N GLU A 89 -8.22 3.60 22.91
CA GLU A 89 -9.00 4.73 23.43
C GLU A 89 -8.26 6.08 23.35
N ALA A 90 -6.93 6.07 23.48
CA ALA A 90 -6.15 7.31 23.39
C ALA A 90 -6.08 7.81 21.94
N LEU A 91 -5.89 6.90 20.97
CA LEU A 91 -5.93 7.26 19.56
C LEU A 91 -7.34 7.66 19.10
N LEU A 92 -8.38 6.99 19.60
CA LEU A 92 -9.78 7.39 19.34
C LEU A 92 -10.05 8.81 19.88
N ALA A 93 -9.52 9.14 21.06
CA ALA A 93 -9.60 10.48 21.61
C ALA A 93 -8.81 11.52 20.78
N GLU A 94 -7.65 11.14 20.22
CA GLU A 94 -6.84 11.99 19.33
C GLU A 94 -7.54 12.25 17.99
N ALA A 95 -8.24 11.25 17.43
CA ALA A 95 -8.96 11.36 16.16
C ALA A 95 -10.27 12.17 16.27
N ARG A 96 -10.94 12.11 17.44
CA ARG A 96 -12.27 12.69 17.65
C ARG A 96 -12.39 14.19 17.31
N PRO A 97 -11.47 15.09 17.72
CA PRO A 97 -11.57 16.52 17.39
C PRO A 97 -11.65 16.78 15.89
N TRP A 98 -10.91 16.03 15.07
CA TRP A 98 -10.92 16.17 13.62
C TRP A 98 -12.29 15.86 13.01
N ILE A 99 -12.92 14.79 13.49
CA ILE A 99 -14.24 14.35 13.02
C ILE A 99 -15.34 15.31 13.49
N GLU A 100 -15.36 15.65 14.77
CA GLU A 100 -16.38 16.55 15.33
C GLU A 100 -16.27 17.96 14.75
N TRP A 101 -15.04 18.47 14.56
CA TRP A 101 -14.83 19.75 13.90
C TRP A 101 -15.32 19.69 12.44
N THR A 102 -14.95 18.65 11.69
CA THR A 102 -15.38 18.49 10.29
C THR A 102 -16.89 18.46 10.17
N LEU A 103 -17.59 17.66 10.97
CA LEU A 103 -19.05 17.57 10.95
C LEU A 103 -19.72 18.90 11.33
N SER A 104 -19.15 19.64 12.29
CA SER A 104 -19.67 20.95 12.72
C SER A 104 -19.31 22.11 11.78
N SER A 105 -18.38 21.91 10.85
CA SER A 105 -17.95 22.92 9.88
C SER A 105 -18.88 23.07 8.66
N GLN A 106 -19.92 22.23 8.52
CA GLN A 106 -20.83 22.30 7.38
C GLN A 106 -21.66 23.58 7.41
N GLN A 107 -21.60 24.32 6.31
CA GLN A 107 -22.32 25.55 6.05
C GLN A 107 -23.75 25.24 5.55
N PRO A 108 -24.68 26.21 5.62
CA PRO A 108 -26.07 25.99 5.20
C PRO A 108 -26.26 25.56 3.74
N ASP A 109 -25.31 25.88 2.86
CA ASP A 109 -25.32 25.49 1.45
C ASP A 109 -24.76 24.09 1.18
N GLY A 110 -24.17 23.43 2.20
CA GLY A 110 -23.55 22.11 2.12
C GLY A 110 -22.03 22.11 1.98
N GLN A 111 -21.36 23.27 1.78
CA GLN A 111 -19.90 23.35 1.85
C GLN A 111 -19.42 23.02 3.27
N PHE A 112 -18.21 22.47 3.43
CA PHE A 112 -17.62 22.22 4.75
C PHE A 112 -16.10 22.45 4.75
N GLY A 113 -15.48 22.38 5.92
CA GLY A 113 -14.05 22.58 6.12
C GLY A 113 -13.64 24.05 6.18
N PRO A 114 -12.34 24.37 6.04
CA PRO A 114 -11.84 25.74 6.08
C PRO A 114 -12.54 26.64 5.05
N ALA A 115 -13.10 27.77 5.49
CA ALA A 115 -14.03 28.58 4.69
C ALA A 115 -13.38 29.33 3.52
N ASP A 116 -12.11 29.70 3.64
CA ASP A 116 -11.32 30.42 2.64
C ASP A 116 -10.49 29.51 1.71
N GLU A 117 -10.71 28.19 1.79
CA GLU A 117 -10.14 27.21 0.89
C GLU A 117 -11.22 26.75 -0.11
N ASP A 118 -11.00 26.97 -1.41
CA ASP A 118 -11.96 26.71 -2.48
C ASP A 118 -11.65 25.46 -3.31
N ASP A 119 -10.50 24.82 -3.09
CA ASP A 119 -10.12 23.57 -3.74
C ASP A 119 -11.01 22.40 -3.27
N TRP A 120 -11.42 21.58 -4.25
CA TRP A 120 -12.16 20.36 -4.02
C TRP A 120 -11.31 19.26 -3.41
N TRP A 121 -10.02 19.23 -3.74
CA TRP A 121 -9.11 18.15 -3.42
C TRP A 121 -9.07 17.77 -1.92
N PRO A 122 -8.79 18.70 -0.97
CA PRO A 122 -8.64 18.30 0.43
C PRO A 122 -9.95 17.79 1.05
N ARG A 123 -11.09 18.27 0.55
CA ARG A 123 -12.42 17.77 0.95
C ARG A 123 -12.66 16.35 0.45
N MET A 124 -12.16 16.00 -0.73
CA MET A 124 -12.25 14.63 -1.24
C MET A 124 -11.52 13.65 -0.32
N VAL A 125 -10.35 14.02 0.20
CA VAL A 125 -9.63 13.21 1.20
C VAL A 125 -10.41 13.13 2.51
N MET A 126 -10.91 14.25 3.03
CA MET A 126 -11.67 14.27 4.29
C MET A 126 -12.96 13.43 4.20
N VAL A 127 -13.63 13.41 3.05
CA VAL A 127 -14.78 12.52 2.83
C VAL A 127 -14.39 11.05 2.98
N LYS A 128 -13.21 10.61 2.52
CA LYS A 128 -12.74 9.23 2.76
C LYS A 128 -12.61 8.94 4.25
N ALA A 129 -12.07 9.87 5.04
CA ALA A 129 -11.96 9.72 6.49
C ALA A 129 -13.34 9.64 7.16
N LEU A 130 -14.32 10.45 6.74
CA LEU A 130 -15.71 10.37 7.23
C LEU A 130 -16.39 9.05 6.85
N ILE A 131 -16.13 8.52 5.66
CA ILE A 131 -16.61 7.19 5.25
C ILE A 131 -16.07 6.12 6.18
N GLN A 132 -14.75 6.12 6.44
CA GLN A 132 -14.15 5.17 7.38
C GLN A 132 -14.75 5.31 8.79
N TYR A 133 -15.01 6.54 9.23
CA TYR A 133 -15.67 6.79 10.52
C TYR A 133 -17.10 6.24 10.57
N ALA A 134 -17.89 6.45 9.50
CA ALA A 134 -19.23 5.90 9.39
C ALA A 134 -19.24 4.37 9.39
N GLU A 135 -18.29 3.73 8.69
CA GLU A 135 -18.15 2.27 8.71
C GLU A 135 -17.80 1.72 10.09
N ALA A 136 -17.04 2.46 10.89
CA ALA A 136 -16.63 2.02 12.22
C ALA A 136 -17.64 2.33 13.34
N THR A 137 -18.54 3.28 13.14
CA THR A 137 -19.42 3.81 14.21
C THR A 137 -20.90 3.81 13.89
N GLU A 138 -21.27 3.68 12.63
CA GLU A 138 -22.65 3.85 12.14
C GLU A 138 -23.23 5.24 12.48
N ASP A 139 -22.38 6.26 12.59
CA ASP A 139 -22.84 7.62 12.92
C ASP A 139 -23.80 8.16 11.84
N GLU A 140 -25.07 8.27 12.23
CA GLU A 140 -26.18 8.69 11.37
C GLU A 140 -26.01 10.11 10.81
N ARG A 141 -25.11 10.93 11.38
CA ARG A 141 -24.82 12.29 10.89
C ARG A 141 -24.09 12.28 9.55
N VAL A 142 -23.30 11.24 9.26
CA VAL A 142 -22.38 11.24 8.11
C VAL A 142 -23.11 11.18 6.78
N VAL A 143 -24.12 10.33 6.62
CA VAL A 143 -24.84 10.16 5.35
C VAL A 143 -25.55 11.47 4.93
N PRO A 144 -26.35 12.15 5.79
CA PRO A 144 -26.92 13.46 5.47
C PRO A 144 -25.86 14.53 5.19
N PHE A 145 -24.76 14.55 5.96
CA PHE A 145 -23.65 15.49 5.75
C PHE A 145 -23.06 15.34 4.35
N LEU A 146 -22.77 14.11 3.92
CA LEU A 146 -22.19 13.84 2.60
C LEU A 146 -23.19 14.12 1.46
N LEU A 147 -24.48 13.85 1.65
CA LEU A 147 -25.51 14.23 0.69
C LEU A 147 -25.55 15.75 0.48
N ASN A 148 -25.52 16.54 1.56
CA ASN A 148 -25.49 18.00 1.46
C ASN A 148 -24.24 18.49 0.74
N PHE A 149 -23.06 17.95 1.07
CA PHE A 149 -21.82 18.31 0.39
C PHE A 149 -21.83 17.95 -1.10
N PHE A 150 -22.30 16.76 -1.47
CA PHE A 150 -22.33 16.38 -2.88
C PHE A 150 -23.41 17.12 -3.66
N ARG A 151 -24.52 17.54 -3.04
CA ARG A 151 -25.47 18.49 -3.66
C ARG A 151 -24.83 19.86 -3.89
N TYR A 152 -24.09 20.37 -2.90
CA TYR A 152 -23.30 21.59 -3.06
C TYR A 152 -22.32 21.44 -4.22
N LYS A 153 -21.56 20.34 -4.28
CA LYS A 153 -20.62 20.09 -5.37
C LYS A 153 -21.33 20.01 -6.72
N ALA A 154 -22.43 19.25 -6.84
CA ALA A 154 -23.20 19.14 -8.08
C ALA A 154 -23.71 20.51 -8.57
N ALA A 155 -24.12 21.39 -7.66
CA ALA A 155 -24.59 22.73 -8.02
C ALA A 155 -23.46 23.66 -8.52
N HIS A 156 -22.20 23.41 -8.14
CA HIS A 156 -21.08 24.33 -8.43
C HIS A 156 -20.01 23.74 -9.36
N ILE A 157 -20.01 22.43 -9.65
CA ILE A 157 -18.91 21.76 -10.36
C ILE A 157 -18.76 22.20 -11.83
N GLU A 158 -19.82 22.71 -12.44
CA GLU A 158 -19.78 23.28 -13.80
C GLU A 158 -19.13 24.67 -13.82
N GLU A 159 -19.41 25.50 -12.81
CA GLU A 159 -18.86 26.87 -12.69
C GLU A 159 -17.46 26.87 -12.06
N ARG A 160 -17.19 25.89 -11.18
CA ARG A 160 -15.90 25.66 -10.52
C ARG A 160 -15.45 24.21 -10.79
N PRO A 161 -14.92 23.93 -12.00
CA PRO A 161 -14.46 22.59 -12.35
C PRO A 161 -13.26 22.14 -11.52
N LEU A 162 -12.97 20.84 -11.56
CA LEU A 162 -11.74 20.29 -11.03
C LEU A 162 -10.53 20.94 -11.71
N ARG A 163 -9.53 21.30 -10.92
CA ARG A 163 -8.25 21.86 -11.37
C ARG A 163 -7.09 21.18 -10.65
N ASP A 164 -5.90 21.31 -11.21
CA ASP A 164 -4.63 20.88 -10.60
C ASP A 164 -4.72 19.45 -10.00
N TRP A 165 -4.46 19.31 -8.70
CA TRP A 165 -4.53 18.05 -7.95
C TRP A 165 -5.93 17.43 -7.93
N GLY A 166 -6.98 18.24 -7.81
CA GLY A 166 -8.37 17.77 -7.87
C GLY A 166 -8.70 17.14 -9.22
N LYS A 167 -8.16 17.69 -10.32
CA LYS A 167 -8.30 17.14 -11.66
C LYS A 167 -7.53 15.83 -11.84
N ALA A 168 -6.33 15.73 -11.29
CA ALA A 168 -5.55 14.49 -11.34
C ALA A 168 -6.15 13.36 -10.48
N ARG A 169 -6.82 13.70 -9.38
CA ARG A 169 -7.24 12.76 -8.32
C ARG A 169 -8.76 12.58 -8.22
N GLY A 170 -9.52 12.90 -9.27
CA GLY A 170 -10.99 12.81 -9.30
C GLY A 170 -11.57 11.45 -8.90
N GLY A 171 -10.83 10.37 -9.12
CA GLY A 171 -11.19 9.01 -8.69
C GLY A 171 -11.47 8.87 -7.18
N GLU A 172 -10.83 9.66 -6.31
CA GLU A 172 -11.14 9.65 -4.86
C GLU A 172 -12.58 10.11 -4.57
N ALA A 173 -13.10 11.04 -5.37
CA ALA A 173 -14.48 11.48 -5.24
C ALA A 173 -15.46 10.45 -5.81
N ILE A 174 -15.14 9.81 -6.94
CA ILE A 174 -15.97 8.75 -7.53
C ILE A 174 -16.16 7.60 -6.53
N LEU A 175 -15.07 7.18 -5.87
CA LEU A 175 -15.12 6.16 -4.82
C LEU A 175 -16.10 6.53 -3.71
N SER A 176 -16.04 7.78 -3.24
CA SER A 176 -16.91 8.29 -2.17
C SER A 176 -18.37 8.42 -2.59
N LEU A 177 -18.62 8.84 -3.84
CA LEU A 177 -19.96 8.90 -4.42
C LEU A 177 -20.60 7.53 -4.55
N GLN A 178 -19.84 6.52 -4.98
CA GLN A 178 -20.32 5.14 -5.08
C GLN A 178 -20.67 4.57 -3.71
N TRP A 179 -19.85 4.85 -2.68
CA TRP A 179 -20.14 4.47 -1.31
C TRP A 179 -21.46 5.05 -0.81
N LEU A 180 -21.71 6.34 -1.08
CA LEU A 180 -22.93 7.01 -0.67
C LEU A 180 -24.14 6.51 -1.47
N TYR A 181 -23.98 6.33 -2.78
CA TYR A 181 -25.03 5.83 -3.67
C TYR A 181 -25.55 4.46 -3.25
N ARG A 182 -24.67 3.52 -2.86
CA ARG A 182 -25.10 2.19 -2.38
C ARG A 182 -26.00 2.25 -1.15
N ARG A 183 -25.90 3.33 -0.35
CA ARG A 183 -26.71 3.54 0.85
C ARG A 183 -28.00 4.31 0.59
N THR A 184 -27.98 5.26 -0.32
CA THR A 184 -29.08 6.21 -0.51
C THR A 184 -29.90 5.96 -1.77
N GLY A 185 -29.29 5.39 -2.81
CA GLY A 185 -29.90 5.21 -4.12
C GLY A 185 -30.24 6.51 -4.86
N GLU A 186 -29.65 7.65 -4.47
CA GLU A 186 -29.95 8.95 -5.09
C GLU A 186 -29.19 9.14 -6.42
N ASP A 187 -29.94 9.20 -7.53
CA ASP A 187 -29.38 9.17 -8.90
C ASP A 187 -28.44 10.35 -9.23
N PHE A 188 -28.63 11.53 -8.61
CA PHE A 188 -27.76 12.69 -8.82
C PHE A 188 -26.28 12.38 -8.47
N LEU A 189 -26.03 11.39 -7.60
CA LEU A 189 -24.69 10.95 -7.24
C LEU A 189 -23.97 10.29 -8.43
N LEU A 190 -24.70 9.55 -9.27
CA LEU A 190 -24.16 8.93 -10.48
C LEU A 190 -23.94 9.95 -11.60
N GLU A 191 -24.85 10.92 -11.72
CA GLU A 191 -24.68 12.06 -12.63
C GLU A 191 -23.43 12.86 -12.25
N LEU A 192 -23.27 13.20 -10.97
CA LEU A 192 -22.08 13.89 -10.47
C LEU A 192 -20.81 13.05 -10.67
N ALA A 193 -20.86 11.74 -10.47
CA ALA A 193 -19.71 10.86 -10.74
C ALA A 193 -19.30 10.91 -12.23
N SER A 194 -20.26 11.00 -13.15
CA SER A 194 -20.00 11.16 -14.58
C SER A 194 -19.39 12.52 -14.92
N THR A 195 -19.88 13.61 -14.31
CA THR A 195 -19.28 14.94 -14.47
C THR A 195 -17.84 14.97 -13.93
N ILE A 196 -17.60 14.37 -12.76
CA ILE A 196 -16.25 14.27 -12.18
C ILE A 196 -15.32 13.47 -13.08
N HIS A 197 -15.75 12.32 -13.60
CA HIS A 197 -14.97 11.54 -14.56
C HIS A 197 -14.59 12.39 -15.78
N ALA A 198 -15.55 13.10 -16.38
CA ALA A 198 -15.31 13.95 -17.54
C ALA A 198 -14.36 15.13 -17.28
N GLN A 199 -14.27 15.61 -16.03
CA GLN A 199 -13.35 16.67 -15.62
C GLN A 199 -11.99 16.14 -15.14
N THR A 200 -11.87 14.85 -14.85
CA THR A 200 -10.64 14.22 -14.36
C THR A 200 -9.62 14.10 -15.50
N GLU A 201 -8.33 14.00 -15.19
CA GLU A 201 -7.34 13.59 -16.19
C GLU A 201 -7.79 12.30 -16.90
N ASP A 202 -7.59 12.23 -18.22
CA ASP A 202 -7.97 11.07 -19.02
C ASP A 202 -7.02 9.89 -18.76
N TRP A 203 -7.15 9.29 -17.59
CA TRP A 203 -6.39 8.14 -17.13
C TRP A 203 -6.69 6.92 -18.01
N THR A 204 -7.91 6.78 -18.52
CA THR A 204 -8.28 5.69 -19.43
C THR A 204 -7.48 5.75 -20.72
N GLY A 205 -7.49 6.90 -21.40
CA GLY A 205 -6.72 7.13 -22.61
C GLY A 205 -5.23 7.01 -22.35
N LEU A 206 -4.74 7.64 -21.28
CA LEU A 206 -3.32 7.60 -20.91
C LEU A 206 -2.79 6.19 -20.68
N PHE A 207 -3.52 5.35 -19.96
CA PHE A 207 -3.06 3.98 -19.67
C PHE A 207 -3.27 3.02 -20.84
N SER A 208 -4.21 3.32 -21.73
CA SER A 208 -4.43 2.55 -22.95
C SER A 208 -3.35 2.81 -24.00
N ASP A 209 -2.83 4.04 -24.09
CA ASP A 209 -1.74 4.44 -24.98
C ASP A 209 -0.67 5.21 -24.21
N PHE A 210 0.12 4.48 -23.40
CA PHE A 210 1.07 5.07 -22.45
C PHE A 210 2.28 5.73 -23.15
N PRO A 211 2.40 7.08 -23.11
CA PRO A 211 3.41 7.79 -23.90
C PRO A 211 4.74 7.97 -23.16
N TYR A 212 4.79 7.71 -21.85
CA TYR A 212 5.91 8.09 -20.99
C TYR A 212 6.97 7.00 -20.84
N TRP A 213 7.38 6.33 -21.92
CA TRP A 213 8.35 5.23 -21.86
C TRP A 213 9.81 5.65 -21.50
N ARG A 214 10.08 6.95 -21.33
CA ARG A 214 11.37 7.51 -20.87
C ARG A 214 11.22 8.14 -19.50
N TYR A 215 12.31 8.31 -18.77
CA TYR A 215 12.31 9.16 -17.59
C TYR A 215 11.88 10.58 -17.97
N GLN A 216 11.09 11.20 -17.10
CA GLN A 216 10.47 12.50 -17.31
C GLN A 216 11.20 13.56 -16.48
N THR A 217 11.19 14.82 -16.90
CA THR A 217 12.00 15.89 -16.26
C THR A 217 11.28 17.21 -16.04
N LYS A 218 9.98 17.27 -16.33
CA LYS A 218 9.20 18.50 -16.24
C LYS A 218 7.84 18.18 -15.66
N PHE A 219 7.41 18.97 -14.68
CA PHE A 219 6.11 18.85 -14.04
C PHE A 219 4.98 18.64 -15.05
N ASP A 220 4.22 17.57 -14.83
CA ASP A 220 2.92 17.30 -15.43
C ASP A 220 2.17 16.34 -14.50
N HIS A 221 0.90 16.61 -14.23
CA HIS A 221 0.09 15.78 -13.33
C HIS A 221 0.02 14.30 -13.76
N ARG A 222 0.16 14.03 -15.06
CA ARG A 222 0.07 12.69 -15.67
C ARG A 222 1.33 11.84 -15.49
N ILE A 223 2.42 12.45 -15.01
CA ILE A 223 3.70 11.77 -14.73
C ILE A 223 4.10 11.86 -13.24
N HIS A 224 3.38 12.66 -12.45
CA HIS A 224 3.62 12.76 -11.02
C HIS A 224 3.27 11.43 -10.36
N VAL A 225 4.23 10.77 -9.72
CA VAL A 225 4.08 9.35 -9.36
C VAL A 225 2.94 9.07 -8.38
N VAL A 226 2.66 9.98 -7.46
CA VAL A 226 1.48 9.85 -6.58
C VAL A 226 0.18 9.97 -7.38
N ASN A 227 0.11 10.91 -8.33
CA ASN A 227 -1.09 11.08 -9.16
C ASN A 227 -1.30 9.87 -10.06
N VAL A 228 -0.23 9.30 -10.61
CA VAL A 228 -0.29 8.06 -11.37
C VAL A 228 -0.77 6.91 -10.49
N ALA A 229 -0.19 6.75 -9.29
CA ALA A 229 -0.60 5.71 -8.33
C ALA A 229 -2.09 5.79 -7.97
N MET A 230 -2.61 7.00 -7.77
CA MET A 230 -4.03 7.25 -7.49
C MET A 230 -4.91 7.13 -8.73
N GLY A 231 -4.45 7.61 -9.88
CA GLY A 231 -5.16 7.61 -11.16
C GLY A 231 -5.43 6.20 -11.68
N LEU A 232 -4.57 5.23 -11.35
CA LEU A 232 -4.71 3.82 -11.73
C LEU A 232 -6.04 3.19 -11.27
N LYS A 233 -6.67 3.65 -10.18
CA LYS A 233 -8.01 3.15 -9.78
C LYS A 233 -9.17 3.86 -10.46
N GLU A 234 -8.96 5.04 -11.04
CA GLU A 234 -10.06 5.85 -11.56
C GLU A 234 -10.83 5.14 -12.70
N PRO A 235 -10.17 4.59 -13.75
CA PRO A 235 -10.88 3.85 -14.79
C PRO A 235 -11.66 2.65 -14.23
N ALA A 236 -11.06 1.91 -13.29
CA ALA A 236 -11.70 0.78 -12.65
C ALA A 236 -12.97 1.18 -11.87
N LEU A 237 -12.91 2.28 -11.11
CA LEU A 237 -14.07 2.82 -10.41
C LEU A 237 -15.16 3.24 -11.39
N TYR A 238 -14.80 3.99 -12.44
CA TYR A 238 -15.77 4.46 -13.43
C TYR A 238 -16.34 3.31 -14.29
N SER A 239 -15.62 2.19 -14.41
CA SER A 239 -16.11 0.99 -15.09
C SER A 239 -17.40 0.41 -14.46
N LEU A 240 -17.60 0.61 -13.15
CA LEU A 240 -18.83 0.18 -12.46
C LEU A 240 -20.06 0.97 -12.91
N LEU A 241 -19.87 2.23 -13.32
CA LEU A 241 -20.94 3.09 -13.82
C LEU A 241 -21.13 2.95 -15.33
N SER A 242 -20.04 2.99 -16.08
CA SER A 242 -20.07 2.98 -17.55
C SER A 242 -20.29 1.59 -18.16
N ASN A 243 -19.89 0.53 -17.45
CA ASN A 243 -19.87 -0.86 -17.93
C ASN A 243 -19.16 -1.04 -19.30
N ARG A 244 -18.16 -0.19 -19.59
CA ARG A 244 -17.37 -0.26 -20.84
C ARG A 244 -16.07 -1.01 -20.60
N GLU A 245 -15.71 -1.89 -21.53
CA GLU A 245 -14.49 -2.71 -21.47
C GLU A 245 -13.21 -1.87 -21.43
N GLU A 246 -13.16 -0.76 -22.17
CA GLU A 246 -11.99 0.13 -22.20
C GLU A 246 -11.58 0.64 -20.80
N HIS A 247 -12.55 0.96 -19.95
CA HIS A 247 -12.29 1.38 -18.57
C HIS A 247 -11.84 0.22 -17.68
N ARG A 248 -12.35 -1.00 -17.94
CA ARG A 248 -11.99 -2.20 -17.17
C ARG A 248 -10.54 -2.64 -17.44
N GLU A 249 -10.05 -2.44 -18.66
CA GLU A 249 -8.70 -2.85 -19.06
C GLU A 249 -7.61 -1.81 -18.77
N ALA A 250 -7.98 -0.53 -18.72
CA ALA A 250 -7.02 0.57 -18.63
C ALA A 250 -6.06 0.43 -17.44
N SER A 251 -6.56 0.12 -16.24
CA SER A 251 -5.72 -0.03 -15.04
C SER A 251 -4.64 -1.11 -15.20
N ARG A 252 -5.00 -2.28 -15.77
CA ARG A 252 -4.03 -3.36 -16.02
C ARG A 252 -2.99 -2.93 -17.05
N LYS A 253 -3.42 -2.38 -18.19
CA LYS A 253 -2.50 -1.90 -19.24
C LYS A 253 -1.54 -0.83 -18.72
N GLY A 254 -2.06 0.09 -17.90
CA GLY A 254 -1.28 1.14 -17.24
C GLY A 254 -0.21 0.56 -16.32
N ILE A 255 -0.58 -0.36 -15.43
CA ILE A 255 0.39 -1.03 -14.53
C ILE A 255 1.44 -1.78 -15.34
N GLU A 256 1.07 -2.55 -16.35
CA GLU A 256 2.02 -3.28 -17.19
C GLU A 256 3.00 -2.34 -17.92
N ALA A 257 2.52 -1.21 -18.44
CA ALA A 257 3.35 -0.19 -19.07
C ALA A 257 4.29 0.49 -18.08
N LEU A 258 3.77 0.91 -16.93
CA LEU A 258 4.56 1.52 -15.84
C LEU A 258 5.66 0.59 -15.37
N MET A 259 5.35 -0.69 -15.14
CA MET A 259 6.33 -1.66 -14.69
C MET A 259 7.35 -2.01 -15.78
N ARG A 260 6.98 -1.95 -17.06
CA ARG A 260 7.92 -2.12 -18.17
C ARG A 260 8.94 -0.98 -18.26
N TYR A 261 8.50 0.27 -18.11
CA TYR A 261 9.34 1.45 -18.38
C TYR A 261 9.95 2.08 -17.14
N HIS A 262 9.36 1.86 -15.96
CA HIS A 262 9.77 2.46 -14.69
C HIS A 262 9.78 1.46 -13.53
N GLY A 263 9.46 0.18 -13.77
CA GLY A 263 9.31 -0.81 -12.71
C GLY A 263 10.60 -1.12 -11.95
N GLN A 264 10.45 -1.23 -10.65
CA GLN A 264 11.47 -1.58 -9.66
C GLN A 264 11.16 -2.96 -9.06
N LEU A 265 12.20 -3.65 -8.57
CA LEU A 265 12.09 -5.04 -8.12
C LEU A 265 11.02 -5.27 -7.02
N HIS A 266 10.83 -4.30 -6.13
CA HIS A 266 9.85 -4.36 -5.04
C HIS A 266 8.40 -4.03 -5.46
N GLY A 267 8.09 -4.02 -6.76
CA GLY A 267 6.73 -3.92 -7.28
C GLY A 267 6.21 -2.49 -7.47
N MET A 268 7.01 -1.47 -7.20
CA MET A 268 6.67 -0.08 -7.53
C MET A 268 7.26 0.32 -8.88
N PHE A 269 6.66 1.30 -9.54
CA PHE A 269 7.36 2.12 -10.52
C PHE A 269 8.16 3.23 -9.81
N SER A 270 9.28 3.64 -10.40
CA SER A 270 10.12 4.71 -9.86
C SER A 270 9.58 6.09 -10.17
N GLY A 271 9.84 6.99 -9.24
CA GLY A 271 9.85 8.42 -9.45
C GLY A 271 10.18 9.18 -8.18
N ASP A 272 10.92 10.25 -8.40
CA ASP A 272 11.34 11.25 -7.43
C ASP A 272 10.60 12.55 -7.73
N GLU A 273 9.28 12.51 -7.50
CA GLU A 273 8.20 13.33 -8.08
C GLU A 273 7.71 12.84 -9.44
N TRP A 274 8.61 12.67 -10.41
CA TRP A 274 8.25 12.31 -11.79
C TRP A 274 8.67 10.88 -12.12
N LEU A 275 7.98 10.22 -13.04
CA LEU A 275 8.36 8.89 -13.53
C LEU A 275 9.83 8.85 -13.98
N ALA A 276 10.65 7.99 -13.37
CA ALA A 276 12.12 8.11 -13.42
C ALA A 276 12.88 6.94 -14.08
N GLY A 277 12.18 5.90 -14.55
CA GLY A 277 12.79 4.82 -15.34
C GLY A 277 13.31 3.65 -14.50
N THR A 278 13.80 2.59 -15.12
CA THR A 278 14.07 1.32 -14.41
C THR A 278 15.41 1.25 -13.67
N HIS A 279 16.21 2.31 -13.62
CA HIS A 279 17.51 2.26 -12.96
C HIS A 279 17.33 2.09 -11.43
N PRO A 280 18.03 1.16 -10.75
CA PRO A 280 17.77 0.79 -9.35
C PRO A 280 18.15 1.87 -8.33
N SER A 281 18.87 2.91 -8.78
CA SER A 281 19.20 4.10 -7.99
C SER A 281 18.22 5.25 -8.23
N GLN A 282 17.14 5.07 -8.98
CA GLN A 282 16.08 6.06 -9.08
C GLN A 282 15.18 6.02 -7.85
N GLY A 283 14.68 7.19 -7.46
CA GLY A 283 13.85 7.34 -6.27
C GLY A 283 12.49 6.64 -6.42
N VAL A 284 11.92 6.23 -5.31
CA VAL A 284 10.51 5.82 -5.18
C VAL A 284 9.91 6.57 -4.01
N GLU A 285 8.97 7.46 -4.29
CA GLU A 285 8.30 8.29 -3.29
C GLU A 285 7.38 7.49 -2.35
N LEU A 286 7.41 7.81 -1.04
CA LEU A 286 6.58 7.12 -0.03
C LEU A 286 5.06 7.33 -0.23
N CYS A 287 4.62 8.54 -0.62
CA CYS A 287 3.20 8.77 -0.94
C CYS A 287 2.72 7.85 -2.07
N ALA A 288 3.54 7.66 -3.12
CA ALA A 288 3.20 6.77 -4.21
C ALA A 288 3.07 5.32 -3.72
N VAL A 289 3.90 4.88 -2.76
CA VAL A 289 3.79 3.54 -2.15
C VAL A 289 2.43 3.33 -1.49
N VAL A 290 2.03 4.22 -0.58
CA VAL A 290 0.77 4.04 0.18
C VAL A 290 -0.47 4.25 -0.68
N GLU A 291 -0.43 5.16 -1.64
CA GLU A 291 -1.54 5.37 -2.58
C GLU A 291 -1.66 4.23 -3.60
N TYR A 292 -0.54 3.64 -4.04
CA TYR A 292 -0.59 2.50 -4.94
C TYR A 292 -1.12 1.26 -4.23
N MET A 293 -0.76 1.04 -2.96
CA MET A 293 -1.38 0.01 -2.11
C MET A 293 -2.89 0.20 -2.04
N TYR A 294 -3.36 1.40 -1.70
CA TYR A 294 -4.79 1.69 -1.62
C TYR A 294 -5.50 1.50 -2.98
N THR A 295 -4.86 1.88 -4.09
CA THR A 295 -5.36 1.60 -5.44
C THR A 295 -5.49 0.09 -5.69
N LEU A 296 -4.46 -0.71 -5.39
CA LEU A 296 -4.47 -2.16 -5.61
C LEU A 296 -5.52 -2.88 -4.76
N GLU A 297 -5.75 -2.41 -3.53
CA GLU A 297 -6.86 -2.87 -2.67
C GLU A 297 -8.23 -2.71 -3.35
N HIS A 298 -8.45 -1.60 -4.06
CA HIS A 298 -9.68 -1.38 -4.83
C HIS A 298 -9.72 -2.15 -6.13
N LEU A 299 -8.59 -2.31 -6.82
CA LEU A 299 -8.54 -3.07 -8.07
C LEU A 299 -8.86 -4.56 -7.85
N VAL A 300 -8.31 -5.18 -6.79
CA VAL A 300 -8.66 -6.56 -6.43
C VAL A 300 -10.13 -6.68 -6.03
N ARG A 301 -10.69 -5.69 -5.32
CA ARG A 301 -12.11 -5.65 -4.96
C ARG A 301 -13.02 -5.55 -6.19
N ILE A 302 -12.70 -4.66 -7.12
CA ILE A 302 -13.53 -4.38 -8.30
C ILE A 302 -13.49 -5.56 -9.27
N PHE A 303 -12.30 -6.08 -9.56
CA PHE A 303 -12.12 -7.07 -10.63
C PHE A 303 -12.09 -8.52 -10.16
N GLY A 304 -11.84 -8.78 -8.88
CA GLY A 304 -11.75 -10.15 -8.36
C GLY A 304 -10.59 -10.94 -8.96
N ASP A 305 -9.51 -10.24 -9.33
CA ASP A 305 -8.32 -10.82 -9.95
C ASP A 305 -7.14 -10.80 -8.97
N GLY A 306 -6.67 -12.00 -8.62
CA GLY A 306 -5.57 -12.23 -7.68
C GLY A 306 -4.24 -11.59 -8.10
N TRP A 307 -4.08 -11.24 -9.39
CA TRP A 307 -2.91 -10.53 -9.90
C TRP A 307 -2.67 -9.19 -9.18
N TYR A 308 -3.74 -8.44 -8.88
CA TYR A 308 -3.62 -7.19 -8.12
C TYR A 308 -3.20 -7.45 -6.67
N GLY A 309 -3.65 -8.56 -6.08
CA GLY A 309 -3.24 -8.99 -4.73
C GLY A 309 -1.77 -9.40 -4.66
N ASP A 310 -1.22 -10.01 -5.71
CA ASP A 310 0.22 -10.31 -5.80
C ASP A 310 1.08 -9.05 -5.78
N ILE A 311 0.65 -8.01 -6.51
CA ILE A 311 1.34 -6.72 -6.52
C ILE A 311 1.18 -6.03 -5.16
N LEU A 312 -0.03 -6.04 -4.59
CA LEU A 312 -0.30 -5.42 -3.28
C LEU A 312 0.63 -5.97 -2.20
N GLU A 313 0.72 -7.30 -2.09
CA GLU A 313 1.62 -7.93 -1.11
C GLU A 313 3.09 -7.62 -1.39
N ARG A 314 3.51 -7.61 -2.65
CA ARG A 314 4.89 -7.25 -3.01
C ARG A 314 5.21 -5.82 -2.60
N VAL A 315 4.31 -4.85 -2.79
CA VAL A 315 4.53 -3.47 -2.35
C VAL A 315 4.51 -3.35 -0.83
N ALA A 316 3.49 -3.95 -0.17
CA ALA A 316 3.27 -3.84 1.27
C ALA A 316 4.42 -4.45 2.09
N TYR A 317 4.92 -5.63 1.72
CA TYR A 317 5.95 -6.34 2.49
C TYR A 317 7.38 -5.95 2.11
N ASN A 318 7.57 -5.08 1.12
CA ASN A 318 8.89 -4.64 0.68
C ASN A 318 9.03 -3.12 0.71
N ALA A 319 8.31 -2.42 -0.16
CA ALA A 319 8.51 -0.99 -0.40
C ALA A 319 8.07 -0.11 0.79
N LEU A 320 6.96 -0.46 1.45
CA LEU A 320 6.43 0.32 2.58
C LEU A 320 7.39 0.33 3.79
N PRO A 321 7.71 -0.81 4.42
CA PRO A 321 8.60 -0.84 5.58
C PRO A 321 10.03 -0.39 5.27
N ALA A 322 10.53 -0.55 4.04
CA ALA A 322 11.88 -0.14 3.66
C ALA A 322 12.12 1.38 3.85
N THR A 323 11.08 2.19 3.69
CA THR A 323 11.13 3.66 3.69
C THR A 323 10.89 4.29 5.07
N ILE A 324 10.57 3.48 6.09
CA ILE A 324 10.20 3.94 7.44
C ILE A 324 11.14 3.31 8.47
N SER A 325 11.57 4.06 9.48
CA SER A 325 12.40 3.49 10.57
C SER A 325 11.64 2.44 11.37
N ALA A 326 12.37 1.48 11.93
CA ALA A 326 11.79 0.33 12.63
C ALA A 326 10.91 0.70 13.84
N ASP A 327 11.08 1.91 14.38
CA ASP A 327 10.32 2.48 15.50
C ASP A 327 9.29 3.53 15.06
N TRP A 328 9.12 3.73 13.74
CA TRP A 328 8.19 4.71 13.16
C TRP A 328 8.45 6.17 13.60
N THR A 329 9.70 6.54 13.91
CA THR A 329 10.07 7.91 14.31
C THR A 329 10.77 8.73 13.23
N SER A 330 11.09 8.11 12.09
CA SER A 330 11.65 8.79 10.91
C SER A 330 11.27 8.05 9.63
N HIS A 331 11.19 8.76 8.51
CA HIS A 331 10.89 8.19 7.20
C HIS A 331 11.73 8.86 6.11
N GLN A 332 11.91 8.20 4.95
CA GLN A 332 12.47 8.84 3.75
C GLN A 332 11.36 9.37 2.86
N TYR A 333 11.65 10.43 2.12
CA TYR A 333 10.78 10.87 1.03
C TYR A 333 10.88 9.90 -0.15
N VAL A 334 12.12 9.66 -0.61
CA VAL A 334 12.44 8.65 -1.65
C VAL A 334 13.42 7.59 -1.18
N GLN A 335 13.08 6.34 -1.46
CA GLN A 335 13.97 5.19 -1.31
C GLN A 335 14.61 4.79 -2.65
N GLN A 336 15.73 4.07 -2.62
CA GLN A 336 16.33 3.41 -3.79
C GLN A 336 16.32 1.89 -3.62
N VAL A 337 16.28 1.15 -4.74
CA VAL A 337 16.40 -0.33 -4.71
C VAL A 337 17.82 -0.75 -4.31
N ASN A 338 18.80 -0.08 -4.90
CA ASN A 338 20.20 -0.17 -4.52
C ASN A 338 20.59 1.12 -3.77
N GLN A 339 20.41 1.10 -2.45
CA GLN A 339 20.60 2.24 -1.55
C GLN A 339 21.85 2.06 -0.70
N ILE A 340 22.99 2.61 -1.14
CA ILE A 340 24.27 2.43 -0.43
C ILE A 340 24.48 3.45 0.70
N LYS A 341 23.76 4.57 0.68
CA LYS A 341 23.83 5.67 1.67
C LYS A 341 22.50 6.41 1.70
N CYS A 342 22.11 6.91 2.88
CA CYS A 342 20.99 7.83 3.09
C CYS A 342 21.53 9.13 3.67
N THR A 343 21.82 10.13 2.83
CA THR A 343 22.55 11.35 3.22
C THR A 343 21.95 12.58 2.53
N LYS A 344 22.29 13.79 2.98
CA LYS A 344 21.97 15.04 2.27
C LYS A 344 22.94 15.35 1.11
N GLU A 345 23.67 14.35 0.63
CA GLU A 345 24.60 14.55 -0.48
C GLU A 345 23.85 14.52 -1.81
N HIS A 346 24.36 15.27 -2.78
CA HIS A 346 23.73 15.41 -4.09
C HIS A 346 23.62 14.07 -4.81
N ARG A 347 22.45 13.80 -5.38
CA ARG A 347 22.13 12.62 -6.18
C ARG A 347 21.47 13.05 -7.49
N ASN A 348 21.38 12.13 -8.44
CA ASN A 348 20.75 12.37 -9.73
C ASN A 348 19.22 12.36 -9.64
N TRP A 349 18.68 13.20 -8.76
CA TRP A 349 17.25 13.39 -8.66
C TRP A 349 16.75 14.26 -9.79
N THR A 350 15.53 13.99 -10.24
CA THR A 350 14.89 14.78 -11.27
C THR A 350 14.43 16.13 -10.75
N GLU A 351 13.73 16.14 -9.62
CA GLU A 351 13.17 17.35 -8.98
C GLU A 351 13.52 17.45 -7.49
N ASN A 352 13.66 16.30 -6.83
CA ASN A 352 13.83 16.24 -5.39
C ASN A 352 15.10 16.95 -4.89
N ARG A 353 14.97 17.55 -3.71
CA ARG A 353 16.09 18.17 -2.99
C ARG A 353 17.01 17.10 -2.40
N ASP A 354 18.23 17.48 -2.07
CA ASP A 354 19.24 16.55 -1.56
C ASP A 354 18.83 15.86 -0.24
N ASP A 355 17.93 16.46 0.56
CA ASP A 355 17.41 15.88 1.79
C ASP A 355 16.34 14.79 1.59
N ALA A 356 15.83 14.59 0.37
CA ALA A 356 14.77 13.62 0.09
C ALA A 356 15.12 12.16 0.41
N ASN A 357 16.42 11.84 0.51
CA ASN A 357 16.91 10.50 0.82
C ASN A 357 17.30 10.32 2.29
N MET A 358 17.26 11.35 3.13
CA MET A 358 17.47 11.18 4.57
C MET A 358 16.24 10.58 5.25
N PHE A 359 16.43 10.03 6.45
CA PHE A 359 15.32 9.65 7.33
C PHE A 359 14.98 10.80 8.27
N GLY A 360 13.77 11.34 8.24
CA GLY A 360 13.41 12.49 9.08
C GLY A 360 11.91 12.66 9.31
N LEU A 361 11.57 13.82 9.89
CA LEU A 361 10.17 14.24 10.11
C LEU A 361 9.51 14.75 8.83
N GLU A 362 10.21 15.59 8.07
CA GLU A 362 9.74 16.21 6.82
C GLU A 362 10.92 16.34 5.84
N PRO A 363 11.56 15.23 5.41
CA PRO A 363 12.54 15.30 4.34
C PRO A 363 11.85 15.76 3.04
N ASN A 364 12.45 16.72 2.33
CA ASN A 364 11.97 17.28 1.06
C ASN A 364 10.62 18.04 1.16
N PHE A 365 9.49 17.33 1.15
CA PHE A 365 8.13 17.89 1.27
C PHE A 365 7.31 17.13 2.33
N GLY A 366 6.45 17.84 3.06
CA GLY A 366 5.61 17.26 4.11
C GLY A 366 4.40 16.44 3.67
N CYS A 367 4.20 16.20 2.36
CA CYS A 367 3.10 15.33 1.91
C CYS A 367 3.26 13.90 2.44
N CYS A 368 4.47 13.33 2.39
CA CYS A 368 4.76 11.99 2.91
C CYS A 368 4.56 11.93 4.44
N THR A 369 4.98 12.98 5.15
CA THR A 369 4.75 13.14 6.60
C THR A 369 3.27 13.06 6.95
N ALA A 370 2.38 13.64 6.13
CA ALA A 370 0.94 13.59 6.35
C ALA A 370 0.30 12.28 5.84
N ASN A 371 0.78 11.73 4.73
CA ASN A 371 0.07 10.70 3.98
C ASN A 371 0.44 9.25 4.38
N MET A 372 1.67 9.01 4.83
CA MET A 372 2.19 7.65 5.06
C MET A 372 1.38 6.82 6.08
N HIS A 373 0.62 7.49 6.95
CA HIS A 373 -0.11 6.88 8.05
C HIS A 373 -1.15 5.86 7.60
N GLN A 374 -1.63 5.94 6.36
CA GLN A 374 -2.67 5.05 5.86
C GLN A 374 -2.19 3.63 5.48
N GLY A 375 -0.88 3.44 5.26
CA GLY A 375 -0.32 2.21 4.66
C GLY A 375 -0.75 0.90 5.37
N TRP A 376 -0.25 0.66 6.59
CA TRP A 376 -0.65 -0.54 7.34
C TRP A 376 -2.12 -0.58 7.76
N PRO A 377 -2.73 0.53 8.25
CA PRO A 377 -4.12 0.50 8.67
C PRO A 377 -5.08 0.10 7.54
N LYS A 378 -4.93 0.68 6.35
CA LYS A 378 -5.82 0.36 5.21
C LYS A 378 -5.58 -1.05 4.68
N PHE A 379 -4.32 -1.48 4.62
CA PHE A 379 -3.97 -2.86 4.28
C PHE A 379 -4.63 -3.87 5.25
N ALA A 380 -4.52 -3.63 6.56
CA ALA A 380 -5.12 -4.47 7.60
C ALA A 380 -6.65 -4.49 7.52
N ALA A 381 -7.28 -3.36 7.20
CA ALA A 381 -8.72 -3.23 7.05
C ALA A 381 -9.29 -3.90 5.78
N ARG A 382 -8.44 -4.39 4.86
CA ARG A 382 -8.87 -5.01 3.59
C ARG A 382 -8.22 -6.36 3.29
N LEU A 383 -7.70 -7.05 4.31
CA LEU A 383 -7.20 -8.43 4.16
C LEU A 383 -8.28 -9.40 3.65
N TRP A 384 -9.54 -9.12 4.01
CA TRP A 384 -10.72 -9.89 3.65
C TRP A 384 -11.79 -8.99 3.04
N LEU A 385 -12.57 -9.56 2.13
CA LEU A 385 -13.71 -8.91 1.49
C LEU A 385 -14.94 -9.83 1.54
N GLY A 386 -16.14 -9.26 1.48
CA GLY A 386 -17.38 -9.99 1.26
C GLY A 386 -17.51 -10.42 -0.20
N THR A 387 -18.29 -11.46 -0.46
CA THR A 387 -18.59 -11.92 -1.83
C THR A 387 -20.09 -11.78 -2.13
N PRO A 388 -20.50 -11.49 -3.38
CA PRO A 388 -21.92 -11.35 -3.74
C PRO A 388 -22.79 -12.59 -3.48
N ASP A 389 -22.17 -13.76 -3.38
CA ASP A 389 -22.79 -15.04 -3.03
C ASP A 389 -22.81 -15.29 -1.51
N GLU A 390 -22.81 -14.20 -0.72
CA GLU A 390 -22.93 -14.18 0.75
C GLU A 390 -21.82 -14.97 1.47
N GLY A 391 -20.62 -14.95 0.90
CA GLY A 391 -19.42 -15.56 1.44
C GLY A 391 -18.33 -14.54 1.73
N VAL A 392 -17.09 -15.04 1.82
CA VAL A 392 -15.92 -14.21 2.10
C VAL A 392 -14.74 -14.59 1.21
N ALA A 393 -13.92 -13.60 0.88
CA ALA A 393 -12.69 -13.76 0.12
C ALA A 393 -11.51 -13.24 0.95
N LEU A 394 -10.51 -14.10 1.18
CA LEU A 394 -9.21 -13.68 1.68
C LEU A 394 -8.36 -13.21 0.49
N VAL A 395 -8.07 -11.90 0.44
CA VAL A 395 -7.36 -11.26 -0.68
C VAL A 395 -5.89 -10.96 -0.36
N ALA A 396 -5.50 -10.84 0.91
CA ALA A 396 -4.11 -10.72 1.32
C ALA A 396 -3.88 -11.49 2.63
N TYR A 397 -2.75 -12.21 2.72
CA TYR A 397 -2.47 -13.10 3.83
C TYR A 397 -1.76 -12.36 4.97
N ALA A 398 -2.40 -12.22 6.12
CA ALA A 398 -1.75 -11.76 7.34
C ALA A 398 -2.48 -12.30 8.57
N PRO A 399 -1.83 -12.35 9.74
CA PRO A 399 -2.51 -12.74 10.98
C PRO A 399 -3.61 -11.73 11.35
N CYS A 400 -4.84 -12.21 11.48
CA CYS A 400 -6.00 -11.39 11.83
C CYS A 400 -7.15 -12.21 12.42
N THR A 401 -8.12 -11.52 13.02
CA THR A 401 -9.46 -12.06 13.33
C THR A 401 -10.48 -11.28 12.52
N VAL A 402 -11.35 -11.97 11.77
CA VAL A 402 -12.45 -11.37 11.02
C VAL A 402 -13.77 -11.69 11.72
N LYS A 403 -14.64 -10.70 11.83
CA LYS A 403 -16.03 -10.83 12.29
C LYS A 403 -16.94 -10.22 11.24
N THR A 404 -17.86 -11.01 10.71
CA THR A 404 -18.77 -10.57 9.65
C THR A 404 -19.99 -11.50 9.59
N GLU A 405 -20.89 -11.24 8.65
CA GLU A 405 -22.03 -12.09 8.33
C GLU A 405 -21.78 -12.87 7.05
N VAL A 406 -22.28 -14.10 7.00
CA VAL A 406 -22.27 -14.97 5.82
C VAL A 406 -23.63 -15.65 5.66
N ALA A 407 -23.90 -16.25 4.50
CA ALA A 407 -25.13 -17.02 4.23
C ALA A 407 -26.42 -16.26 4.64
N GLY A 408 -26.51 -14.98 4.25
CA GLY A 408 -27.71 -14.17 4.43
C GLY A 408 -28.01 -13.77 5.87
N GLY A 409 -26.97 -13.55 6.68
CA GLY A 409 -27.09 -12.99 8.04
C GLY A 409 -26.67 -13.92 9.18
N VAL A 410 -25.86 -14.94 8.91
CA VAL A 410 -25.25 -15.78 9.95
C VAL A 410 -23.93 -15.15 10.40
N ASP A 411 -23.87 -14.72 11.67
CA ASP A 411 -22.61 -14.26 12.27
C ASP A 411 -21.52 -15.32 12.14
N ALA A 412 -20.33 -14.93 11.67
CA ALA A 412 -19.17 -15.79 11.55
C ALA A 412 -17.89 -15.08 12.02
N THR A 413 -17.04 -15.85 12.70
CA THR A 413 -15.68 -15.43 13.04
C THR A 413 -14.67 -16.28 12.30
N PHE A 414 -13.66 -15.65 11.72
CA PHE A 414 -12.52 -16.31 11.08
C PHE A 414 -11.24 -15.93 11.82
N GLU A 415 -10.56 -16.91 12.39
CA GLU A 415 -9.29 -16.68 13.10
C GLU A 415 -8.13 -17.14 12.20
N VAL A 416 -7.33 -16.21 11.72
CA VAL A 416 -6.19 -16.47 10.83
C VAL A 416 -4.90 -16.46 11.65
N ARG A 417 -4.27 -17.63 11.75
CA ARG A 417 -2.97 -17.82 12.40
C ARG A 417 -1.92 -18.10 11.34
N THR A 418 -0.96 -17.20 11.21
CA THR A 418 0.12 -17.34 10.24
C THR A 418 1.30 -16.43 10.57
N GLU A 419 2.48 -16.87 10.17
CA GLU A 419 3.71 -16.07 10.12
C GLU A 419 4.01 -15.59 8.68
N TYR A 420 3.09 -15.77 7.72
CA TYR A 420 3.17 -15.17 6.39
C TYR A 420 3.36 -13.65 6.50
N PRO A 421 4.26 -13.03 5.74
CA PRO A 421 4.95 -13.56 4.54
C PRO A 421 6.27 -14.32 4.80
N PHE A 422 6.65 -14.53 6.07
CA PHE A 422 7.94 -15.17 6.42
C PHE A 422 7.88 -16.70 6.41
N ARG A 423 6.67 -17.26 6.48
CA ARG A 423 6.36 -18.70 6.39
C ARG A 423 5.30 -18.96 5.34
N ASP A 424 5.22 -20.21 4.91
CA ASP A 424 4.31 -20.68 3.86
C ASP A 424 2.97 -21.23 4.38
N ALA A 425 2.79 -21.34 5.70
CA ALA A 425 1.62 -21.94 6.32
C ALA A 425 0.63 -20.91 6.85
N VAL A 426 -0.65 -21.09 6.51
CA VAL A 426 -1.77 -20.29 7.00
C VAL A 426 -2.84 -21.22 7.54
N GLU A 427 -3.29 -20.96 8.76
CA GLU A 427 -4.34 -21.71 9.42
C GLU A 427 -5.53 -20.78 9.67
N ILE A 428 -6.70 -21.17 9.19
CA ILE A 428 -7.94 -20.42 9.31
C ILE A 428 -8.94 -21.29 10.08
N GLU A 429 -9.34 -20.85 11.26
CA GLU A 429 -10.44 -21.46 11.98
C GLU A 429 -11.75 -20.74 11.66
N VAL A 430 -12.75 -21.50 11.22
CA VAL A 430 -14.05 -21.01 10.78
C VAL A 430 -15.08 -21.27 11.88
N ARG A 431 -15.68 -20.20 12.42
CA ARG A 431 -16.64 -20.26 13.53
C ARG A 431 -17.94 -19.52 13.19
N PRO A 432 -18.82 -20.08 12.35
CA PRO A 432 -20.17 -19.56 12.18
C PRO A 432 -20.99 -19.81 13.44
N SER A 433 -21.97 -18.95 13.74
CA SER A 433 -22.84 -19.08 14.93
C SER A 433 -23.77 -20.30 14.88
N ARG A 434 -24.05 -20.80 13.67
CA ARG A 434 -24.73 -22.07 13.38
C ARG A 434 -24.19 -22.64 12.08
N ALA A 435 -24.32 -23.96 11.88
CA ALA A 435 -23.86 -24.55 10.63
C ALA A 435 -24.63 -23.96 9.44
N CYS A 436 -23.89 -23.50 8.42
CA CYS A 436 -24.45 -22.86 7.23
C CYS A 436 -23.54 -23.13 6.03
N ARG A 437 -24.09 -22.96 4.81
CA ARG A 437 -23.35 -23.14 3.56
C ARG A 437 -23.00 -21.77 2.99
N PHE A 438 -21.72 -21.54 2.70
CA PHE A 438 -21.23 -20.34 2.04
C PHE A 438 -19.88 -20.61 1.37
N PRO A 439 -19.49 -19.82 0.35
CA PRO A 439 -18.17 -19.93 -0.26
C PRO A 439 -17.10 -19.19 0.56
N LEU A 440 -15.96 -19.86 0.73
CA LEU A 440 -14.70 -19.24 1.16
C LEU A 440 -13.76 -19.18 -0.04
N LYS A 441 -13.45 -17.97 -0.52
CA LYS A 441 -12.49 -17.74 -1.61
C LYS A 441 -11.12 -17.43 -1.02
N LEU A 442 -10.09 -18.09 -1.52
CA LEU A 442 -8.71 -17.95 -1.07
C LEU A 442 -7.85 -17.53 -2.26
N ARG A 443 -7.19 -16.38 -2.18
CA ARG A 443 -6.26 -15.97 -3.25
C ARG A 443 -5.10 -16.95 -3.33
N MET A 444 -4.85 -17.54 -4.49
CA MET A 444 -3.68 -18.38 -4.74
C MET A 444 -2.61 -17.52 -5.43
N PRO A 445 -1.52 -17.14 -4.74
CA PRO A 445 -0.53 -16.23 -5.31
C PRO A 445 0.14 -16.81 -6.56
N ALA A 446 0.33 -16.01 -7.61
CA ALA A 446 0.90 -16.50 -8.88
C ALA A 446 2.34 -17.00 -8.77
N TRP A 447 3.09 -16.54 -7.76
CA TRP A 447 4.44 -17.02 -7.47
C TRP A 447 4.46 -18.46 -6.91
N CYS A 448 3.34 -18.96 -6.37
CA CYS A 448 3.25 -20.28 -5.75
C CYS A 448 2.87 -21.33 -6.79
N SER A 449 3.83 -22.18 -7.18
CA SER A 449 3.62 -23.19 -8.23
C SER A 449 2.73 -24.37 -7.81
N ARG A 450 2.65 -24.65 -6.49
CA ARG A 450 1.96 -25.83 -5.94
C ARG A 450 1.20 -25.51 -4.64
N PRO A 451 0.20 -24.60 -4.68
CA PRO A 451 -0.59 -24.32 -3.50
C PRO A 451 -1.37 -25.57 -3.05
N GLN A 452 -1.54 -25.74 -1.75
CA GLN A 452 -2.32 -26.84 -1.18
C GLN A 452 -3.31 -26.29 -0.16
N VAL A 453 -4.55 -26.78 -0.22
CA VAL A 453 -5.54 -26.50 0.81
C VAL A 453 -6.08 -27.80 1.39
N ARG A 454 -6.23 -27.82 2.72
CA ARG A 454 -6.89 -28.88 3.46
C ARG A 454 -8.04 -28.30 4.28
N VAL A 455 -9.14 -29.03 4.38
CA VAL A 455 -10.23 -28.72 5.30
C VAL A 455 -10.39 -29.91 6.25
N ASN A 456 -10.24 -29.67 7.55
CA ASN A 456 -10.23 -30.70 8.59
C ASN A 456 -9.24 -31.85 8.28
N GLY A 457 -8.07 -31.52 7.75
CA GLY A 457 -7.01 -32.45 7.36
C GLY A 457 -7.17 -33.11 5.98
N ALA A 458 -8.38 -33.09 5.39
CA ALA A 458 -8.64 -33.64 4.07
C ALA A 458 -8.23 -32.66 2.96
N ALA A 459 -7.48 -33.13 1.96
CA ALA A 459 -7.07 -32.30 0.83
C ALA A 459 -8.28 -31.88 -0.03
N VAL A 460 -8.28 -30.63 -0.49
CA VAL A 460 -9.27 -30.08 -1.40
C VAL A 460 -8.66 -29.92 -2.78
N ALA A 461 -9.35 -30.39 -3.81
CA ALA A 461 -8.96 -30.12 -5.19
C ALA A 461 -9.19 -28.63 -5.49
N LEU A 462 -8.18 -27.95 -6.02
CA LEU A 462 -8.22 -26.52 -6.29
C LEU A 462 -8.56 -26.30 -7.75
N ASP A 463 -9.70 -25.65 -8.00
CA ASP A 463 -9.97 -24.97 -9.26
C ASP A 463 -9.71 -23.47 -9.05
N ILE A 464 -8.69 -22.95 -9.71
CA ILE A 464 -8.20 -21.58 -9.52
C ILE A 464 -8.68 -20.74 -10.69
N VAL A 465 -9.64 -19.84 -10.42
CA VAL A 465 -10.19 -18.91 -11.40
C VAL A 465 -9.77 -17.50 -11.02
N SER A 466 -9.13 -16.78 -11.96
CA SER A 466 -8.62 -15.42 -11.74
C SER A 466 -7.78 -15.28 -10.47
N GLY A 467 -6.98 -16.29 -10.14
CA GLY A 467 -6.13 -16.30 -8.95
C GLY A 467 -6.85 -16.60 -7.63
N PHE A 468 -8.08 -17.11 -7.63
CA PHE A 468 -8.79 -17.53 -6.42
C PHE A 468 -9.25 -18.98 -6.49
N ALA A 469 -9.03 -19.74 -5.41
CA ALA A 469 -9.66 -21.04 -5.19
C ALA A 469 -10.92 -20.87 -4.35
N THR A 470 -12.05 -21.44 -4.79
CA THR A 470 -13.33 -21.35 -4.08
C THR A 470 -13.64 -22.66 -3.36
N ILE A 471 -13.88 -22.59 -2.05
CA ILE A 471 -14.31 -23.71 -1.23
C ILE A 471 -15.73 -23.45 -0.76
N GLU A 472 -16.69 -24.03 -1.45
CA GLU A 472 -18.10 -23.93 -1.09
C GLU A 472 -18.58 -25.23 -0.43
N ARG A 473 -18.98 -25.13 0.83
CA ARG A 473 -19.47 -26.27 1.62
C ARG A 473 -20.32 -25.81 2.78
N GLN A 474 -20.94 -26.76 3.48
CA GLN A 474 -21.46 -26.52 4.81
C GLN A 474 -20.29 -26.42 5.80
N TRP A 475 -20.21 -25.30 6.49
CA TRP A 475 -19.25 -25.00 7.54
C TRP A 475 -19.90 -25.17 8.91
N ALA A 476 -19.19 -25.77 9.84
CA ALA A 476 -19.57 -25.90 11.24
C ALA A 476 -18.58 -25.13 12.15
N PRO A 477 -19.00 -24.71 13.36
CA PRO A 477 -18.09 -24.10 14.32
C PRO A 477 -16.86 -24.99 14.59
N GLY A 478 -15.67 -24.44 14.38
CA GLY A 478 -14.40 -25.13 14.62
C GLY A 478 -13.83 -25.87 13.41
N ASP A 479 -14.49 -25.81 12.24
CA ASP A 479 -13.88 -26.26 10.99
C ASP A 479 -12.56 -25.51 10.74
N ARG A 480 -11.55 -26.23 10.27
CA ARG A 480 -10.20 -25.71 10.08
C ARG A 480 -9.76 -25.83 8.64
N VAL A 481 -9.33 -24.72 8.07
CA VAL A 481 -8.71 -24.65 6.75
C VAL A 481 -7.22 -24.43 6.92
N THR A 482 -6.40 -25.27 6.31
CA THR A 482 -4.95 -25.10 6.27
C THR A 482 -4.54 -24.85 4.84
N VAL A 483 -3.87 -23.72 4.60
CA VAL A 483 -3.29 -23.35 3.31
C VAL A 483 -1.77 -23.48 3.44
N SER A 484 -1.15 -24.18 2.50
CA SER A 484 0.30 -24.22 2.32
C SER A 484 0.64 -23.61 0.97
N LEU A 485 1.55 -22.63 1.00
CA LEU A 485 2.00 -21.86 -0.16
C LEU A 485 3.52 -22.01 -0.32
N PRO A 486 4.03 -23.19 -0.74
CA PRO A 486 5.47 -23.47 -0.76
C PRO A 486 6.26 -22.35 -1.45
N MET A 487 7.21 -21.76 -0.71
CA MET A 487 7.99 -20.61 -1.17
C MET A 487 9.35 -21.04 -1.71
N GLU A 488 9.47 -21.07 -3.04
CA GLU A 488 10.75 -21.29 -3.73
C GLU A 488 11.54 -19.99 -3.86
N VAL A 489 12.87 -20.08 -3.82
CA VAL A 489 13.75 -18.95 -4.15
C VAL A 489 13.82 -18.83 -5.67
N THR A 490 13.51 -17.64 -6.20
CA THR A 490 13.54 -17.38 -7.64
C THR A 490 14.41 -16.18 -7.97
N LEU A 491 14.92 -16.16 -9.21
CA LEU A 491 15.70 -15.05 -9.77
C LEU A 491 14.86 -14.28 -10.78
N GLU A 492 14.68 -12.98 -10.56
CA GLU A 492 13.98 -12.09 -11.48
C GLU A 492 14.99 -11.30 -12.32
N LYS A 493 14.86 -11.36 -13.65
CA LYS A 493 15.78 -10.65 -14.56
C LYS A 493 15.53 -9.15 -14.53
N ARG A 494 16.61 -8.38 -14.53
CA ARG A 494 16.64 -6.92 -14.51
C ARG A 494 17.49 -6.38 -15.66
N ALA A 495 17.61 -5.05 -15.73
CA ALA A 495 18.41 -4.38 -16.76
C ALA A 495 19.87 -4.87 -16.75
N ASN A 496 20.55 -4.76 -17.89
CA ASN A 496 21.95 -5.20 -18.07
C ASN A 496 22.21 -6.68 -17.68
N GLY A 497 21.18 -7.52 -17.71
CA GLY A 497 21.29 -8.94 -17.32
C GLY A 497 21.49 -9.16 -15.81
N ALA A 498 21.29 -8.11 -15.00
CA ALA A 498 21.26 -8.22 -13.55
C ALA A 498 20.06 -9.06 -13.09
N VAL A 499 20.09 -9.45 -11.81
CA VAL A 499 19.05 -10.27 -11.20
C VAL A 499 18.65 -9.74 -9.82
N GLY A 500 17.37 -9.86 -9.49
CA GLY A 500 16.84 -9.76 -8.14
C GLY A 500 16.52 -11.14 -7.58
N VAL A 501 16.53 -11.29 -6.25
CA VAL A 501 16.21 -12.55 -5.57
C VAL A 501 14.87 -12.40 -4.85
N THR A 502 13.96 -13.35 -5.03
CA THR A 502 12.65 -13.37 -4.35
C THR A 502 12.36 -14.73 -3.72
N ARG A 503 11.56 -14.75 -2.66
CA ARG A 503 10.98 -15.96 -2.07
C ARG A 503 9.59 -15.62 -1.52
N GLY A 504 8.56 -16.26 -2.07
CA GLY A 504 7.18 -15.83 -1.80
C GLY A 504 6.93 -14.40 -2.29
N PRO A 505 6.22 -13.56 -1.53
CA PRO A 505 6.04 -12.14 -1.88
C PRO A 505 7.25 -11.26 -1.50
N LEU A 506 8.28 -11.82 -0.84
CA LEU A 506 9.42 -11.07 -0.34
C LEU A 506 10.52 -10.95 -1.41
N VAL A 507 11.02 -9.73 -1.57
CA VAL A 507 12.27 -9.42 -2.27
C VAL A 507 13.41 -9.50 -1.26
N TYR A 508 14.58 -9.96 -1.70
CA TYR A 508 15.76 -10.08 -0.85
C TYR A 508 16.87 -9.13 -1.29
N ALA A 509 17.60 -8.62 -0.31
CA ALA A 509 18.68 -7.68 -0.50
C ALA A 509 19.86 -8.02 0.41
N LEU A 510 21.07 -7.67 -0.04
CA LEU A 510 22.27 -7.66 0.80
C LEU A 510 22.18 -6.43 1.72
N PRO A 511 22.06 -6.61 3.04
CA PRO A 511 22.10 -5.48 3.97
C PRO A 511 23.54 -4.99 4.13
N LEU A 512 23.72 -3.68 4.29
CA LEU A 512 25.00 -3.10 4.69
C LEU A 512 24.97 -2.77 6.19
N PRO A 513 26.05 -3.04 6.95
CA PRO A 513 26.13 -2.57 8.32
C PRO A 513 25.99 -1.04 8.38
N GLU A 514 25.09 -0.55 9.22
CA GLU A 514 24.63 0.84 9.21
C GLU A 514 25.27 1.66 10.33
N ARG A 515 25.60 2.93 10.06
CA ARG A 515 25.95 3.93 11.07
C ARG A 515 25.02 5.11 10.94
N TRP A 516 24.18 5.30 11.95
CA TRP A 516 23.21 6.39 12.04
C TRP A 516 23.83 7.61 12.74
N SER A 517 23.66 8.78 12.15
CA SER A 517 24.08 10.06 12.75
C SER A 517 22.96 11.08 12.68
N ARG A 518 22.59 11.64 13.84
CA ARG A 518 21.59 12.71 13.91
C ARG A 518 22.14 13.97 13.25
N ARG A 519 21.39 14.53 12.31
CA ARG A 519 21.73 15.74 11.58
C ARG A 519 21.06 16.98 12.16
N SER A 520 19.76 16.91 12.41
CA SER A 520 18.91 18.00 12.89
C SER A 520 17.68 17.46 13.61
N GLY A 521 16.81 18.36 14.09
CA GLY A 521 15.56 17.99 14.76
C GLY A 521 15.74 17.56 16.22
N ASN A 522 14.61 17.50 16.93
CA ASN A 522 14.55 17.09 18.32
C ASN A 522 14.01 15.67 18.42
N LEU A 523 14.54 14.89 19.37
CA LEU A 523 13.96 13.59 19.67
C LEU A 523 12.50 13.77 20.17
N PRO A 524 11.59 12.86 19.82
CA PRO A 524 11.83 11.59 19.12
C PRO A 524 11.93 11.69 17.59
N PHE A 525 11.53 12.80 16.97
CA PHE A 525 11.47 12.96 15.50
C PHE A 525 12.61 13.83 14.98
N ALA A 526 13.79 13.23 14.95
CA ALA A 526 15.01 13.86 14.44
C ALA A 526 15.30 13.43 12.99
N ASP A 527 16.14 14.21 12.30
CA ASP A 527 16.63 13.87 10.97
C ASP A 527 17.96 13.12 11.09
N TRP A 528 18.10 12.07 10.31
CA TRP A 528 19.18 11.10 10.36
C TRP A 528 19.81 10.89 8.99
N GLU A 529 21.13 10.86 9.00
CA GLU A 529 21.91 10.28 7.91
C GLU A 529 22.33 8.87 8.29
N ILE A 530 22.35 7.99 7.30
CA ILE A 530 22.77 6.59 7.42
C ILE A 530 23.87 6.34 6.40
N VAL A 531 25.05 5.95 6.88
CA VAL A 531 26.18 5.58 6.03
C VAL A 531 26.65 4.17 6.36
N PRO A 532 27.27 3.45 5.41
CA PRO A 532 27.86 2.14 5.70
C PRO A 532 28.92 2.24 6.79
N ALA A 533 29.05 1.19 7.61
CA ALA A 533 30.18 1.04 8.50
C ALA A 533 31.51 1.02 7.70
N SER A 534 32.59 1.47 8.34
CA SER A 534 33.90 1.54 7.69
C SER A 534 34.33 0.18 7.14
N GLY A 535 34.69 0.14 5.85
CA GLY A 535 35.11 -1.08 5.16
C GLY A 535 33.97 -1.97 4.66
N ALA A 536 32.70 -1.59 4.87
CA ALA A 536 31.56 -2.32 4.34
C ALA A 536 31.56 -2.33 2.81
N ALA A 537 31.61 -3.54 2.27
CA ALA A 537 31.56 -3.85 0.85
C ALA A 537 30.10 -3.92 0.38
N TRP A 538 29.75 -3.28 -0.74
CA TRP A 538 28.40 -3.34 -1.31
C TRP A 538 28.36 -3.86 -2.75
N ASN A 539 29.41 -3.57 -3.54
CA ASN A 539 29.53 -3.93 -4.95
C ASN A 539 29.81 -5.44 -5.14
N PHE A 540 28.79 -6.25 -4.95
CA PHE A 540 28.78 -7.69 -5.16
C PHE A 540 27.96 -8.07 -6.38
N GLY A 541 28.43 -9.08 -7.11
CA GLY A 541 27.62 -9.77 -8.10
C GLY A 541 27.41 -11.22 -7.70
N LEU A 542 26.20 -11.73 -7.91
CA LEU A 542 25.82 -13.10 -7.54
C LEU A 542 26.50 -14.12 -8.45
N ALA A 543 27.05 -15.18 -7.87
CA ALA A 543 27.62 -16.31 -8.60
C ALA A 543 26.50 -17.32 -8.91
N VAL A 544 25.77 -17.07 -10.01
CA VAL A 544 24.59 -17.86 -10.42
C VAL A 544 24.65 -18.24 -11.90
N ASP A 545 24.17 -19.44 -12.24
CA ASP A 545 24.21 -19.99 -13.60
C ASP A 545 22.91 -19.71 -14.36
N GLY A 546 22.56 -18.44 -14.51
CA GLY A 546 21.54 -17.95 -15.44
C GLY A 546 20.08 -18.29 -15.12
N LYS A 547 19.78 -19.34 -14.34
CA LYS A 547 18.43 -19.68 -13.85
C LYS A 547 18.38 -20.28 -12.45
N SER A 548 19.49 -20.74 -11.90
CA SER A 548 19.57 -21.26 -10.54
C SER A 548 20.75 -20.65 -9.79
N GLY A 549 20.55 -20.41 -8.49
CA GLY A 549 21.63 -20.21 -7.54
C GLY A 549 21.50 -21.27 -6.46
N VAL A 550 22.62 -21.69 -5.87
CA VAL A 550 22.57 -22.49 -4.64
C VAL A 550 22.27 -21.51 -3.50
N PHE A 551 20.98 -21.37 -3.19
CA PHE A 551 20.52 -20.62 -2.03
C PHE A 551 20.20 -21.58 -0.89
N SER A 552 20.66 -21.29 0.32
CA SER A 552 20.14 -21.95 1.53
C SER A 552 19.26 -20.98 2.30
N VAL A 553 18.06 -21.44 2.65
CA VAL A 553 17.09 -20.67 3.45
C VAL A 553 17.33 -20.98 4.92
N GLU A 554 17.51 -19.94 5.73
CA GLU A 554 17.54 -20.02 7.18
C GLU A 554 16.35 -19.26 7.76
N GLU A 555 15.55 -19.93 8.58
CA GLU A 555 14.37 -19.37 9.21
C GLU A 555 14.65 -19.11 10.70
N ALA A 556 14.22 -17.95 11.19
CA ALA A 556 14.31 -17.54 12.59
C ALA A 556 12.94 -17.03 13.08
N GLU A 557 12.74 -16.95 14.39
CA GLU A 557 11.50 -16.47 15.00
C GLU A 557 11.04 -15.12 14.41
N VAL A 558 9.74 -15.00 14.10
CA VAL A 558 9.13 -13.72 13.72
C VAL A 558 8.92 -12.89 14.99
N ARG A 559 9.70 -11.81 15.13
CA ARG A 559 9.64 -10.89 16.28
C ARG A 559 8.59 -9.80 16.10
N GLU A 560 8.33 -9.04 17.17
CA GLU A 560 7.44 -7.86 17.18
C GLU A 560 7.77 -6.88 16.04
N GLN A 561 9.06 -6.66 15.80
CA GLN A 561 9.57 -5.90 14.65
C GLN A 561 10.32 -6.82 13.67
N PRO A 562 9.64 -7.40 12.67
CA PRO A 562 10.26 -8.33 11.72
C PRO A 562 11.08 -7.63 10.63
N TYR A 563 10.94 -6.31 10.49
CA TYR A 563 11.64 -5.51 9.47
C TYR A 563 12.95 -4.89 10.00
N SER A 564 13.75 -5.72 10.68
CA SER A 564 15.12 -5.42 11.10
C SER A 564 16.10 -6.40 10.45
N ALA A 565 17.16 -5.91 9.80
CA ALA A 565 18.14 -6.76 9.13
C ALA A 565 18.86 -7.71 10.10
N GLU A 566 19.22 -7.21 11.28
CA GLU A 566 19.89 -8.00 12.32
C GLU A 566 19.02 -9.18 12.78
N GLN A 567 17.71 -9.00 12.82
CA GLN A 567 16.76 -9.97 13.37
C GLN A 567 15.79 -10.49 12.30
N ALA A 568 16.21 -10.48 11.02
CA ALA A 568 15.39 -10.89 9.90
C ALA A 568 14.83 -12.31 10.10
N PRO A 569 13.49 -12.52 10.01
CA PRO A 569 12.88 -13.83 10.24
C PRO A 569 13.21 -14.91 9.21
N VAL A 570 13.76 -14.50 8.06
CA VAL A 570 14.25 -15.38 7.01
C VAL A 570 15.53 -14.78 6.44
N ARG A 571 16.54 -15.61 6.21
CA ARG A 571 17.80 -15.23 5.56
C ARG A 571 18.09 -16.20 4.43
N LEU A 572 18.67 -15.68 3.35
CA LEU A 572 19.18 -16.52 2.24
C LEU A 572 20.69 -16.40 2.21
N LYS A 573 21.40 -17.52 2.28
CA LYS A 573 22.83 -17.53 1.96
C LYS A 573 23.00 -17.72 0.47
N ALA A 574 23.90 -16.95 -0.12
CA ALA A 574 24.23 -16.99 -1.53
C ALA A 574 25.73 -16.86 -1.72
N ARG A 575 26.23 -17.30 -2.88
CA ARG A 575 27.61 -17.07 -3.29
C ARG A 575 27.70 -15.82 -4.15
N ALA A 576 28.72 -15.01 -3.93
CA ALA A 576 28.96 -13.79 -4.67
C ALA A 576 30.45 -13.50 -4.83
N LYS A 577 30.80 -12.68 -5.81
CA LYS A 577 32.14 -12.12 -5.97
C LYS A 577 32.08 -10.60 -5.92
N ARG A 578 33.15 -9.98 -5.41
CA ARG A 578 33.33 -8.52 -5.48
C ARG A 578 33.41 -8.09 -6.94
N VAL A 579 32.76 -6.98 -7.29
CA VAL A 579 32.76 -6.41 -8.64
C VAL A 579 33.41 -5.02 -8.59
N ALA A 580 34.74 -4.98 -8.68
CA ALA A 580 35.52 -3.75 -8.47
C ALA A 580 35.23 -2.61 -9.47
N GLN A 581 34.71 -2.95 -10.65
CA GLN A 581 34.32 -1.98 -11.67
C GLN A 581 32.96 -1.30 -11.40
N TRP A 582 32.12 -1.88 -10.54
CA TRP A 582 30.85 -1.27 -10.13
C TRP A 582 31.13 -0.31 -8.98
N ARG A 583 30.96 0.99 -9.26
CA ARG A 583 31.39 2.09 -8.39
C ARG A 583 30.21 2.98 -8.00
N GLU A 584 30.43 3.77 -6.96
CA GLU A 584 29.50 4.80 -6.55
C GLU A 584 29.52 5.95 -7.56
N GLU A 585 28.34 6.46 -7.91
CA GLU A 585 28.16 7.60 -8.79
C GLU A 585 27.11 8.53 -8.18
N MET A 586 27.45 9.82 -8.03
CA MET A 586 26.57 10.83 -7.40
C MET A 586 25.93 10.31 -6.10
N ASN A 587 26.75 9.78 -5.18
CA ASN A 587 26.35 9.27 -3.87
C ASN A 587 25.31 8.13 -3.89
N SER A 588 25.17 7.46 -5.03
CA SER A 588 24.29 6.30 -5.24
C SER A 588 25.09 5.12 -5.78
N ALA A 589 24.51 3.91 -5.75
CA ALA A 589 25.08 2.82 -6.55
C ALA A 589 25.09 3.25 -8.02
N GLY A 590 26.24 3.20 -8.69
CA GLY A 590 26.34 3.54 -10.11
C GLY A 590 25.62 2.53 -10.99
N GLU A 591 25.68 2.75 -12.31
CA GLU A 591 25.07 1.86 -13.30
C GLU A 591 25.53 0.41 -13.10
N LEU A 592 24.55 -0.51 -13.14
CA LEU A 592 24.84 -1.94 -13.04
C LEU A 592 25.69 -2.37 -14.24
N PRO A 593 26.84 -3.03 -14.03
CA PRO A 593 27.65 -3.52 -15.14
C PRO A 593 26.92 -4.60 -15.94
N LEU A 594 27.21 -4.69 -17.23
CA LEU A 594 26.66 -5.73 -18.10
C LEU A 594 27.04 -7.11 -17.60
N SER A 595 26.03 -7.92 -17.29
CA SER A 595 26.17 -9.27 -16.77
C SER A 595 26.24 -10.31 -17.91
N PRO A 596 26.97 -11.42 -17.74
CA PRO A 596 27.79 -11.74 -16.57
C PRO A 596 29.12 -10.98 -16.56
N VAL A 597 29.51 -10.52 -15.38
CA VAL A 597 30.77 -9.81 -15.12
C VAL A 597 31.87 -10.81 -14.79
N VAL A 598 33.04 -10.62 -15.40
CA VAL A 598 34.25 -11.38 -15.06
C VAL A 598 34.87 -10.74 -13.82
N SER A 599 35.06 -11.51 -12.75
CA SER A 599 35.75 -11.06 -11.54
C SER A 599 36.81 -12.09 -11.13
N ALA A 600 38.04 -11.61 -10.97
CA ALA A 600 39.17 -12.38 -10.45
C ALA A 600 39.16 -12.47 -8.91
N GLU A 601 38.22 -11.81 -8.26
CA GLU A 601 38.06 -11.83 -6.80
C GLU A 601 37.57 -13.21 -6.34
N ALA A 602 37.94 -13.57 -5.11
CA ALA A 602 37.49 -14.82 -4.52
C ALA A 602 35.97 -14.83 -4.35
N GLU A 603 35.36 -16.01 -4.52
CA GLU A 603 33.96 -16.21 -4.18
C GLU A 603 33.79 -16.24 -2.66
N GLU A 604 32.80 -15.51 -2.17
CA GLU A 604 32.43 -15.45 -0.76
C GLU A 604 30.96 -15.76 -0.55
N GLU A 605 30.62 -16.21 0.66
CA GLU A 605 29.24 -16.37 1.09
C GLU A 605 28.71 -15.02 1.60
N ILE A 606 27.58 -14.59 1.06
CA ILE A 606 26.84 -13.41 1.53
C ILE A 606 25.49 -13.83 2.09
N VAL A 607 24.95 -13.02 2.98
CA VAL A 607 23.62 -13.21 3.58
C VAL A 607 22.68 -12.15 3.08
N LEU A 608 21.59 -12.57 2.44
CA LEU A 608 20.49 -11.71 2.02
C LEU A 608 19.37 -11.77 3.06
N VAL A 609 18.74 -10.62 3.29
CA VAL A 609 17.57 -10.46 4.17
C VAL A 609 16.40 -9.88 3.36
N PRO A 610 15.14 -9.94 3.84
CA PRO A 610 14.04 -9.27 3.17
C PRO A 610 14.36 -7.80 2.94
N TYR A 611 14.06 -7.29 1.76
CA TYR A 611 14.36 -5.92 1.30
C TYR A 611 13.92 -4.87 2.31
N ALA A 612 12.72 -5.07 2.85
CA ALA A 612 12.10 -4.25 3.89
C ALA A 612 12.94 -4.06 5.16
N SER A 613 13.75 -5.07 5.50
CA SER A 613 14.52 -5.12 6.74
C SER A 613 15.83 -4.31 6.68
N ALA A 614 16.29 -3.91 5.49
CA ALA A 614 17.57 -3.23 5.29
C ALA A 614 17.37 -1.78 4.84
N LYS A 615 17.94 -0.79 5.55
CA LYS A 615 17.87 0.62 5.11
C LYS A 615 18.97 0.94 4.13
N LEU A 616 20.17 0.38 4.35
CA LEU A 616 21.23 0.34 3.35
C LEU A 616 21.29 -1.05 2.72
N ARG A 617 21.22 -1.12 1.38
CA ARG A 617 20.96 -2.38 0.68
C ARG A 617 21.38 -2.40 -0.78
N ILE A 618 21.65 -3.60 -1.28
CA ILE A 618 21.69 -3.94 -2.72
C ILE A 618 20.68 -5.05 -2.97
N ALA A 619 19.74 -4.86 -3.88
CA ALA A 619 18.70 -5.84 -4.22
C ALA A 619 18.70 -6.24 -5.69
N GLU A 620 19.24 -5.40 -6.58
CA GLU A 620 19.54 -5.77 -7.96
C GLU A 620 21.05 -5.99 -8.10
N PHE A 621 21.44 -7.21 -8.46
CA PHE A 621 22.83 -7.65 -8.51
C PHE A 621 23.26 -7.93 -9.94
N PRO A 622 24.47 -7.54 -10.36
CA PRO A 622 25.06 -8.15 -11.54
C PRO A 622 25.31 -9.64 -11.30
N VAL A 623 25.30 -10.44 -12.36
CA VAL A 623 25.71 -11.86 -12.29
C VAL A 623 27.21 -11.95 -12.55
N THR A 624 27.91 -12.84 -11.86
CA THR A 624 29.35 -13.08 -12.07
C THR A 624 29.60 -14.44 -12.69
N LYS A 625 30.69 -14.54 -13.45
CA LYS A 625 31.25 -15.80 -13.95
C LYS A 625 32.74 -15.85 -13.66
N GLU A 626 33.31 -17.05 -13.72
CA GLU A 626 34.77 -17.26 -13.71
C GLU A 626 35.47 -16.62 -14.90
#